data_AF-E3MN71-F1
#
_entry.id   AF-E3MN71-F1
#
_cell.length_a   1.000
_cell.length_b   1.000
_cell.length_c   1.000
_cell.angle_alpha   90.00
_cell.angle_beta   90.00
_cell.angle_gamma   90.00
#
_symmetry.space_group_name_H-M   'P 1'
#
loop_
_entity.id
_entity.type
_entity.pdbx_description
1 polymer ?
#
loop_
_entity_poly.entity_id
_entity_poly.type
_entity_poly.pdbx_seq_one_letter_code
_entity_poly.pdbx_strand_id
1 'polypeptide(L)'
;MVRDSFTILSLIIIQCQSTWIKDLNLPRQLLEYHVSSNTHLRDKCINDPGCKIDLNTTKCFGFEEDCQKENSLSSRSKFTSCDENLNPKVKDKFFEHGDFGYLESRLVKHSICSSSDKESTSLLIKMQSGITIKSKNKFLSSSSLSCSDHLTHCIGRNIYFDFSNLKIKSSSRYRQNVIQAGQVGGNCETFDEHLLNENTKVKGYLMSWADELQHFRSKDDFKINSDHCDVIFERPTIVMKLDAAVNLYHHFCDFINLYASLHLNQTFDQDVDIILWETHPGGYNDHYYGITWKAFSKHEPIELKTLDQKRVCFKNVMMPLLARQWNGLFYNSPVVNGCSGSTLFKTFSQFILHRFA
;
A
#
# COMPACT_ATOMS: atom_id res chain seq x y z
N MET A 1 -68.82 26.80 0.75
CA MET A 1 -67.90 25.84 1.38
C MET A 1 -66.93 25.33 0.33
N VAL A 2 -65.84 26.06 0.11
CA VAL A 2 -64.71 25.59 -0.70
C VAL A 2 -63.75 24.93 0.29
N ARG A 3 -63.47 23.65 0.09
CA ARG A 3 -62.59 22.86 0.95
C ARG A 3 -61.21 22.86 0.29
N ASP A 4 -60.34 23.73 0.76
CA ASP A 4 -58.96 23.81 0.30
C ASP A 4 -58.23 22.50 0.62
N SER A 5 -57.67 21.89 -0.44
CA SER A 5 -56.78 20.73 -0.33
C SER A 5 -55.36 21.22 -0.09
N PHE A 6 -54.82 20.98 1.10
CA PHE A 6 -53.39 21.12 1.37
C PHE A 6 -52.69 19.79 1.06
N THR A 7 -52.09 19.70 -0.12
CA THR A 7 -51.15 18.63 -0.45
C THR A 7 -49.82 18.95 0.20
N ILE A 8 -49.48 18.27 1.29
CA ILE A 8 -48.15 18.35 1.91
C ILE A 8 -47.16 17.64 0.98
N LEU A 9 -46.37 18.41 0.25
CA LEU A 9 -45.25 17.90 -0.54
C LEU A 9 -44.14 17.49 0.44
N SER A 10 -44.08 16.21 0.82
CA SER A 10 -42.95 15.67 1.56
C SER A 10 -41.69 15.74 0.69
N LEU A 11 -40.85 16.74 0.93
CA LEU A 11 -39.48 16.76 0.41
C LEU A 11 -38.75 15.55 0.99
N ILE A 12 -38.55 14.52 0.17
CA ILE A 12 -37.56 13.49 0.43
C ILE A 12 -36.21 14.19 0.35
N ILE A 13 -35.64 14.53 1.51
CA ILE A 13 -34.25 14.93 1.61
C ILE A 13 -33.45 13.66 1.26
N ILE A 14 -33.12 13.51 -0.03
CA ILE A 14 -32.13 12.54 -0.46
C ILE A 14 -30.85 12.96 0.25
N GLN A 15 -30.46 12.22 1.29
CA GLN A 15 -29.15 12.41 1.88
C GLN A 15 -28.13 12.06 0.81
N CYS A 16 -27.59 13.10 0.17
CA CYS A 16 -26.45 12.97 -0.72
C CYS A 16 -25.28 12.49 0.15
N GLN A 17 -25.00 11.19 0.11
CA GLN A 17 -23.81 10.63 0.74
C GLN A 17 -22.73 10.55 -0.33
N SER A 18 -21.55 11.09 -0.05
CA SER A 18 -20.39 11.01 -0.93
C SER A 18 -20.13 9.56 -1.35
N THR A 19 -20.19 9.28 -2.64
CA THR A 19 -19.97 7.93 -3.18
C THR A 19 -18.55 7.46 -2.90
N TRP A 20 -17.55 8.32 -3.12
CA TRP A 20 -16.15 7.98 -2.89
C TRP A 20 -15.82 7.68 -1.42
N ILE A 21 -16.54 8.29 -0.46
CA ILE A 21 -16.38 7.97 0.98
C ILE A 21 -16.86 6.54 1.26
N LYS A 22 -17.96 6.12 0.62
CA LYS A 22 -18.44 4.74 0.75
C LYS A 22 -17.48 3.76 0.09
N ASP A 23 -16.92 4.14 -1.06
CA ASP A 23 -16.01 3.28 -1.83
C ASP A 23 -14.72 2.97 -1.06
N LEU A 24 -14.27 3.85 -0.16
CA LEU A 24 -13.15 3.58 0.75
C LEU A 24 -13.43 2.40 1.68
N ASN A 25 -14.69 2.14 2.05
CA ASN A 25 -15.10 1.00 2.88
C ASN A 25 -14.22 0.81 4.13
N LEU A 26 -14.17 1.86 4.96
CA LEU A 26 -13.36 1.93 6.18
C LEU A 26 -14.23 2.10 7.43
N PRO A 27 -13.83 1.53 8.59
CA PRO A 27 -14.43 1.87 9.87
C PRO A 27 -14.45 3.38 10.09
N ARG A 28 -15.52 3.90 10.71
CA ARG A 28 -15.73 5.35 10.86
C ARG A 28 -14.51 6.08 11.43
N GLN A 29 -13.86 5.54 12.46
CA GLN A 29 -12.66 6.14 13.04
C GLN A 29 -11.50 6.18 12.04
N LEU A 30 -11.20 5.06 11.36
CA LEU A 30 -10.16 5.02 10.34
C LEU A 30 -10.44 5.96 9.17
N LEU A 31 -11.70 6.05 8.74
CA LEU A 31 -12.13 6.95 7.70
C LEU A 31 -11.87 8.42 8.07
N GLU A 32 -12.24 8.84 9.29
CA GLU A 32 -12.00 10.21 9.74
C GLU A 32 -10.52 10.58 9.80
N TYR A 33 -9.68 9.66 10.29
CA TYR A 33 -8.24 9.89 10.36
C TYR A 33 -7.59 9.88 8.97
N HIS A 34 -7.95 8.92 8.12
CA HIS A 34 -7.43 8.83 6.76
C HIS A 34 -7.80 10.04 5.90
N VAL A 35 -9.06 10.50 5.94
CA VAL A 35 -9.49 11.69 5.22
C VAL A 35 -8.85 12.96 5.79
N SER A 36 -8.66 13.03 7.12
CA SER A 36 -8.04 14.20 7.74
C SER A 36 -6.54 14.31 7.48
N SER A 37 -5.78 13.20 7.46
CA SER A 37 -4.33 13.22 7.27
C SER A 37 -3.88 13.17 5.82
N ASN A 38 -4.75 12.75 4.90
CA ASN A 38 -4.49 12.85 3.48
C ASN A 38 -5.00 14.21 2.95
N THR A 39 -4.08 15.12 2.64
CA THR A 39 -4.38 16.48 2.15
C THR A 39 -5.35 16.47 0.97
N HIS A 40 -5.21 15.51 0.05
CA HIS A 40 -6.04 15.44 -1.13
C HIS A 40 -7.46 14.97 -0.83
N LEU A 41 -7.63 13.95 0.01
CA LEU A 41 -8.95 13.53 0.46
C LEU A 41 -9.62 14.59 1.34
N ARG A 42 -8.83 15.31 2.14
CA ARG A 42 -9.28 16.46 2.91
C ARG A 42 -9.85 17.54 1.99
N ASP A 43 -9.10 17.94 0.97
CA ASP A 43 -9.54 18.92 -0.04
C ASP A 43 -10.77 18.42 -0.81
N LYS A 44 -10.79 17.15 -1.20
CA LYS A 44 -11.95 16.53 -1.86
C LYS A 44 -13.18 16.58 -0.97
N CYS A 45 -13.04 16.32 0.33
CA CYS A 45 -14.13 16.36 1.29
C CYS A 45 -14.64 17.79 1.55
N ILE A 46 -13.76 18.79 1.62
CA ILE A 46 -14.16 20.21 1.74
C ILE A 46 -15.03 20.65 0.57
N ASN A 47 -14.70 20.18 -0.63
CA ASN A 47 -15.41 20.52 -1.86
C ASN A 47 -16.61 19.62 -2.16
N ASP A 48 -16.93 18.65 -1.29
CA ASP A 48 -18.03 17.72 -1.47
C ASP A 48 -19.09 17.92 -0.38
N PRO A 49 -20.24 18.55 -0.69
CA PRO A 49 -21.33 18.75 0.26
C PRO A 49 -21.88 17.47 0.89
N GLY A 50 -21.66 16.30 0.27
CA GLY A 50 -22.04 15.00 0.81
C GLY A 50 -21.07 14.45 1.85
N CYS A 51 -19.89 15.07 2.03
CA CYS A 51 -18.86 14.58 2.92
C CYS A 51 -19.17 15.02 4.36
N LYS A 52 -19.46 14.05 5.23
CA LYS A 52 -19.82 14.27 6.65
C LYS A 52 -18.67 13.97 7.61
N ILE A 53 -17.43 14.14 7.16
CA ILE A 53 -16.24 14.00 8.00
C ILE A 53 -15.97 15.34 8.66
N ASP A 54 -15.80 15.36 9.98
CA ASP A 54 -15.42 16.57 10.70
C ASP A 54 -13.93 16.86 10.48
N LEU A 55 -13.65 17.96 9.78
CA LEU A 55 -12.32 18.43 9.42
C LEU A 55 -11.85 19.64 10.23
N ASN A 56 -12.62 20.06 11.25
CA ASN A 56 -12.27 21.18 12.12
C ASN A 56 -11.09 20.83 13.03
N THR A 57 -11.00 19.57 13.45
CA THR A 57 -9.85 19.06 14.21
C THR A 57 -8.93 18.30 13.27
N THR A 58 -7.66 18.68 13.22
CA THR A 58 -6.64 17.85 12.57
C THR A 58 -6.55 16.51 13.29
N LYS A 59 -6.74 15.42 12.56
CA LYS A 59 -6.56 14.03 13.01
C LYS A 59 -5.49 13.38 12.13
N CYS A 60 -4.61 12.61 12.73
CA CYS A 60 -3.50 11.94 12.07
C CYS A 60 -3.12 10.66 12.83
N PHE A 61 -2.38 9.75 12.21
CA PHE A 61 -2.03 8.48 12.85
C PHE A 61 -0.83 8.60 13.81
N GLY A 62 -0.01 9.62 13.63
CA GLY A 62 1.14 9.94 14.50
C GLY A 62 2.49 9.73 13.84
N PHE A 63 2.53 9.10 12.67
CA PHE A 63 3.77 8.85 11.93
C PHE A 63 4.02 9.92 10.85
N GLU A 64 2.99 10.68 10.48
CA GLU A 64 3.09 11.77 9.51
C GLU A 64 3.91 12.94 10.06
N GLU A 65 4.78 13.56 9.24
CA GLU A 65 5.73 14.61 9.66
C GLU A 65 5.06 15.85 10.31
N ASP A 66 3.85 16.20 9.88
CA ASP A 66 3.07 17.34 10.37
C ASP A 66 2.08 16.98 11.49
N CYS A 67 2.10 15.73 11.98
CA CYS A 67 1.18 15.27 13.00
C CYS A 67 1.59 15.71 14.41
N GLN A 68 0.79 16.59 15.02
CA GLN A 68 0.94 16.92 16.44
C GLN A 68 0.53 15.72 17.33
N LYS A 69 1.30 15.45 18.39
CA LYS A 69 1.11 14.26 19.24
C LYS A 69 -0.29 14.17 19.83
N GLU A 70 -0.93 15.29 20.16
CA GLU A 70 -2.29 15.37 20.72
C GLU A 70 -3.38 15.04 19.69
N ASN A 71 -3.06 15.15 18.41
CA ASN A 71 -3.94 14.84 17.28
C ASN A 71 -3.80 13.39 16.80
N SER A 72 -2.76 12.70 17.25
CA SER A 72 -2.50 11.32 16.83
C SER A 72 -3.57 10.35 17.33
N LEU A 73 -3.84 9.30 16.54
CA LEU A 73 -4.77 8.25 16.94
C LEU A 73 -4.26 7.53 18.19
N SER A 74 -2.96 7.28 18.27
CA SER A 74 -2.35 6.59 19.42
C SER A 74 -2.47 7.37 20.73
N SER A 75 -2.46 8.71 20.68
CA SER A 75 -2.69 9.53 21.87
C SER A 75 -4.17 9.62 22.27
N ARG A 76 -5.08 9.60 21.28
CA ARG A 76 -6.52 9.77 21.51
C ARG A 76 -7.26 8.46 21.79
N SER A 77 -6.78 7.36 21.21
CA SER A 77 -7.34 6.03 21.42
C SER A 77 -6.68 5.42 22.66
N LYS A 78 -7.47 5.09 23.67
CA LYS A 78 -6.98 4.49 24.93
C LYS A 78 -6.64 3.01 24.76
N PHE A 79 -6.11 2.60 23.60
CA PHE A 79 -5.79 1.21 23.30
C PHE A 79 -4.45 0.81 23.91
N THR A 80 -3.45 1.70 23.83
CA THR A 80 -2.13 1.45 24.39
C THR A 80 -2.13 1.71 25.90
N SER A 81 -1.71 0.71 26.67
CA SER A 81 -1.54 0.78 28.12
C SER A 81 -0.09 0.49 28.47
N CYS A 82 0.50 1.31 29.34
CA CYS A 82 1.85 1.13 29.87
C CYS A 82 1.82 1.17 31.40
N ASP A 83 2.72 0.46 32.05
CA ASP A 83 2.83 0.47 33.52
C ASP A 83 3.18 1.88 34.05
N GLU A 84 2.59 2.27 35.18
CA GLU A 84 2.64 3.65 35.71
C GLU A 84 4.05 4.15 36.04
N ASN A 85 4.97 3.23 36.39
CA ASN A 85 6.33 3.55 36.84
C ASN A 85 7.40 3.41 35.75
N LEU A 86 7.01 3.30 34.48
CA LEU A 86 7.97 3.17 33.39
C LEU A 86 8.64 4.50 33.05
N ASN A 87 9.90 4.42 32.63
CA ASN A 87 10.59 5.54 32.01
C ASN A 87 9.77 6.02 30.80
N PRO A 88 9.45 7.33 30.66
CA PRO A 88 8.65 7.84 29.54
C PRO A 88 9.16 7.42 28.16
N LYS A 89 10.49 7.22 28.01
CA LYS A 89 11.11 6.71 26.77
C LYS A 89 10.64 5.31 26.37
N VAL A 90 10.14 4.49 27.30
CA VAL A 90 9.57 3.18 27.00
C VAL A 90 8.30 3.33 26.18
N LYS A 91 7.45 4.30 26.51
CA LYS A 91 6.23 4.58 25.73
C LYS A 91 6.56 5.05 24.32
N ASP A 92 7.54 5.94 24.18
CA ASP A 92 7.96 6.43 22.86
C ASP A 92 8.58 5.28 22.02
N LYS A 93 9.44 4.44 22.60
CA LYS A 93 9.97 3.24 21.92
C LYS A 93 8.89 2.22 21.54
N PHE A 94 7.87 2.05 22.37
CA PHE A 94 6.75 1.18 22.04
C PHE A 94 5.99 1.73 20.82
N PHE A 95 5.78 3.05 20.77
CA PHE A 95 5.18 3.70 19.62
C PHE A 95 6.02 3.55 18.34
N GLU A 96 7.33 3.77 18.43
CA GLU A 96 8.29 3.67 17.32
C GLU A 96 8.41 2.24 16.75
N HIS A 97 8.31 1.20 17.58
CA HIS A 97 8.61 -0.17 17.14
C HIS A 97 7.40 -1.11 17.09
N GLY A 98 6.36 -0.83 17.87
CA GLY A 98 5.20 -1.69 18.05
C GLY A 98 3.87 -1.05 17.65
N ASP A 99 3.86 0.23 17.27
CA ASP A 99 2.65 0.97 16.90
C ASP A 99 2.88 1.79 15.61
N PHE A 100 2.01 2.75 15.31
CA PHE A 100 2.06 3.56 14.09
C PHE A 100 3.41 4.24 13.83
N GLY A 101 4.19 4.59 14.86
CA GLY A 101 5.53 5.18 14.70
C GLY A 101 6.49 4.30 13.89
N TYR A 102 6.24 2.99 13.82
CA TYR A 102 6.97 2.06 12.95
C TYR A 102 7.01 2.49 11.47
N LEU A 103 5.98 3.20 11.01
CA LEU A 103 5.87 3.65 9.63
C LEU A 103 6.73 4.88 9.33
N GLU A 104 7.13 5.66 10.33
CA GLU A 104 7.85 6.93 10.17
C GLU A 104 9.16 6.72 9.39
N SER A 105 9.98 5.74 9.81
CA SER A 105 11.25 5.42 9.14
C SER A 105 11.09 4.81 7.74
N ARG A 106 9.85 4.63 7.26
CA ARG A 106 9.50 4.04 5.97
C ARG A 106 8.73 5.01 5.08
N LEU A 107 8.45 6.22 5.57
CA LEU A 107 7.75 7.24 4.79
C LEU A 107 8.59 7.76 3.63
N VAL A 108 9.85 8.09 3.91
CA VAL A 108 10.78 8.65 2.93
C VAL A 108 11.01 7.62 1.83
N LYS A 109 10.75 8.02 0.58
CA LYS A 109 11.01 7.22 -0.61
C LYS A 109 12.05 7.92 -1.46
N HIS A 110 13.12 7.21 -1.76
CA HIS A 110 14.17 7.67 -2.66
C HIS A 110 13.78 7.37 -4.10
N SER A 111 13.90 8.37 -4.97
CA SER A 111 13.56 8.25 -6.38
C SER A 111 14.72 7.61 -7.16
N ILE A 112 14.61 6.32 -7.46
CA ILE A 112 15.60 5.55 -8.23
C ILE A 112 15.42 5.79 -9.74
N CYS A 113 14.17 5.94 -10.17
CA CYS A 113 13.77 6.20 -11.55
C CYS A 113 12.72 7.31 -11.51
N SER A 114 12.94 8.40 -12.24
CA SER A 114 12.00 9.53 -12.32
C SER A 114 11.76 10.00 -13.75
N SER A 115 10.64 10.69 -13.91
CA SER A 115 10.37 11.63 -15.00
C SER A 115 10.56 13.06 -14.49
N SER A 116 11.02 13.98 -15.34
CA SER A 116 11.39 15.36 -14.98
C SER A 116 10.22 16.26 -14.57
N ASP A 117 8.99 15.74 -14.59
CA ASP A 117 7.84 16.54 -14.21
C ASP A 117 7.66 16.58 -12.70
N LYS A 118 7.83 17.79 -12.14
CA LYS A 118 7.38 18.19 -10.80
C LYS A 118 5.88 17.93 -10.55
N GLU A 119 5.14 17.52 -11.58
CA GLU A 119 3.74 17.13 -11.52
C GLU A 119 3.53 15.65 -11.14
N SER A 120 4.54 14.78 -11.26
CA SER A 120 4.47 13.33 -11.00
C SER A 120 4.13 12.98 -9.54
N THR A 121 4.62 13.76 -8.58
CA THR A 121 4.25 13.62 -7.16
C THR A 121 2.79 14.02 -6.91
N SER A 122 2.29 15.03 -7.64
CA SER A 122 0.88 15.43 -7.61
C SER A 122 -0.03 14.48 -8.39
N LEU A 123 0.50 13.75 -9.37
CA LEU A 123 -0.22 12.79 -10.21
C LEU A 123 -0.43 11.43 -9.52
N LEU A 124 0.52 10.99 -8.69
CA LEU A 124 0.29 9.87 -7.77
C LEU A 124 -0.93 10.16 -6.89
N ILE A 125 -1.01 11.38 -6.36
CA ILE A 125 -2.11 11.85 -5.51
C ILE A 125 -3.43 12.06 -6.28
N LYS A 126 -3.38 12.59 -7.51
CA LYS A 126 -4.58 12.83 -8.35
C LYS A 126 -5.17 11.55 -8.96
N MET A 127 -4.37 10.50 -9.16
CA MET A 127 -4.89 9.19 -9.62
C MET A 127 -5.50 8.38 -8.47
N GLN A 128 -5.05 8.59 -7.23
CA GLN A 128 -5.58 7.98 -6.01
C GLN A 128 -7.03 8.41 -5.65
N SER A 129 -7.63 9.34 -6.40
CA SER A 129 -8.96 9.90 -6.12
C SER A 129 -10.02 9.68 -7.21
N GLY A 130 -9.73 8.84 -8.20
CA GLY A 130 -10.65 8.50 -9.29
C GLY A 130 -10.82 9.61 -10.33
N ILE A 131 -9.93 10.61 -10.38
CA ILE A 131 -9.98 11.68 -11.37
C ILE A 131 -9.40 11.18 -12.70
N THR A 132 -10.24 11.09 -13.73
CA THR A 132 -9.79 10.81 -15.11
C THR A 132 -9.08 12.03 -15.68
N ILE A 133 -7.75 11.99 -15.76
CA ILE A 133 -6.95 13.06 -16.35
C ILE A 133 -6.93 12.90 -17.88
N LYS A 134 -7.68 13.74 -18.59
CA LYS A 134 -7.53 13.90 -20.05
C LYS A 134 -6.32 14.79 -20.36
N SER A 135 -5.11 14.24 -20.25
CA SER A 135 -3.88 14.90 -20.68
C SER A 135 -3.51 14.49 -22.11
N LYS A 136 -3.18 15.47 -22.97
CA LYS A 136 -2.79 15.28 -24.36
C LYS A 136 -1.39 14.65 -24.46
N ASN A 137 -1.34 13.34 -24.76
CA ASN A 137 -0.41 12.60 -25.63
C ASN A 137 1.14 12.73 -25.56
N LYS A 138 1.77 13.37 -24.56
CA LYS A 138 3.25 13.26 -24.40
C LYS A 138 3.74 12.82 -23.00
N PHE A 139 2.89 12.91 -21.98
CA PHE A 139 3.27 12.71 -20.57
C PHE A 139 3.15 11.26 -20.04
N LEU A 140 2.62 10.31 -20.82
CA LEU A 140 2.15 9.03 -20.28
C LEU A 140 3.17 7.87 -20.38
N SER A 141 4.34 8.06 -20.99
CA SER A 141 5.28 6.96 -21.29
C SER A 141 6.47 6.84 -20.34
N SER A 142 6.77 7.86 -19.54
CA SER A 142 7.93 7.81 -18.63
C SER A 142 7.62 6.94 -17.41
N SER A 143 8.65 6.23 -16.96
CA SER A 143 8.60 5.31 -15.83
C SER A 143 9.05 6.00 -14.56
N SER A 144 8.57 5.49 -13.43
CA SER A 144 9.11 5.85 -12.13
C SER A 144 9.26 4.64 -11.23
N LEU A 145 10.21 4.72 -10.31
CA LEU A 145 10.42 3.79 -9.20
C LEU A 145 10.93 4.58 -8.01
N SER A 146 10.20 4.52 -6.91
CA SER A 146 10.60 5.13 -5.65
C SER A 146 10.46 4.12 -4.51
N CYS A 147 11.48 4.04 -3.67
CA CYS A 147 11.56 3.02 -2.62
C CYS A 147 12.01 3.62 -1.29
N SER A 148 11.47 3.10 -0.19
CA SER A 148 12.02 3.31 1.14
C SER A 148 13.39 2.63 1.26
N ASP A 149 14.12 2.97 2.33
CA ASP A 149 15.42 2.39 2.63
C ASP A 149 15.43 0.86 2.48
N HIS A 150 16.55 0.36 1.94
CA HIS A 150 16.79 -1.06 1.70
C HIS A 150 15.78 -1.73 0.78
N LEU A 151 15.05 -0.96 -0.05
CA LEU A 151 14.02 -1.49 -0.97
C LEU A 151 12.96 -2.30 -0.24
N THR A 152 12.60 -1.85 0.96
CA THR A 152 11.65 -2.55 1.82
C THR A 152 10.19 -2.30 1.45
N HIS A 153 9.92 -1.16 0.82
CA HIS A 153 8.63 -0.80 0.27
C HIS A 153 8.86 0.08 -0.96
N CYS A 154 8.26 -0.27 -2.08
CA CYS A 154 8.48 0.41 -3.36
C CYS A 154 7.17 0.69 -4.09
N ILE A 155 7.14 1.78 -4.83
CA ILE A 155 6.06 2.15 -5.74
C ILE A 155 6.68 2.41 -7.11
N GLY A 156 6.08 1.82 -8.14
CA GLY A 156 6.52 1.99 -9.52
C GLY A 156 5.37 2.38 -10.45
N ARG A 157 5.70 3.10 -11.52
CA ARG A 157 4.80 3.42 -12.62
C ARG A 157 5.42 3.09 -13.95
N ASN A 158 4.61 2.54 -14.85
CA ASN A 158 5.03 2.14 -16.17
C ASN A 158 6.32 1.29 -16.14
N ILE A 159 6.39 0.27 -15.30
CA ILE A 159 7.56 -0.62 -15.22
C ILE A 159 7.21 -2.04 -15.67
N TYR A 160 8.21 -2.83 -16.04
CA TYR A 160 8.02 -4.23 -16.43
C TYR A 160 8.87 -5.18 -15.58
N PHE A 161 8.39 -6.41 -15.48
CA PHE A 161 9.10 -7.59 -15.01
C PHE A 161 9.01 -8.68 -16.08
N ASP A 162 10.13 -9.27 -16.44
CA ASP A 162 10.26 -10.36 -17.40
C ASP A 162 10.46 -11.67 -16.65
N PHE A 163 9.42 -12.51 -16.64
CA PHE A 163 9.39 -13.78 -15.91
C PHE A 163 9.88 -14.96 -16.76
N SER A 164 10.63 -14.74 -17.84
CA SER A 164 11.28 -15.81 -18.62
C SER A 164 12.19 -16.71 -17.79
N ASN A 165 12.73 -16.21 -16.67
CA ASN A 165 13.57 -17.00 -15.77
C ASN A 165 12.82 -17.64 -14.58
N LEU A 166 11.50 -17.41 -14.45
CA LEU A 166 10.68 -18.06 -13.42
C LEU A 166 10.67 -19.59 -13.58
N LYS A 167 10.43 -20.10 -14.79
CA LYS A 167 10.51 -21.53 -15.16
C LYS A 167 9.79 -22.39 -14.12
N ILE A 168 8.50 -22.13 -13.95
CA ILE A 168 7.77 -22.50 -12.72
C ILE A 168 7.81 -23.99 -12.42
N LYS A 169 7.81 -24.85 -13.46
CA LYS A 169 7.83 -26.32 -13.33
C LYS A 169 9.07 -26.86 -12.62
N SER A 170 10.22 -26.19 -12.77
CA SER A 170 11.49 -26.57 -12.14
C SER A 170 11.88 -25.63 -11.00
N SER A 171 10.99 -24.72 -10.62
CA SER A 171 11.26 -23.74 -9.57
C SER A 171 11.04 -24.34 -8.18
N SER A 172 11.56 -23.67 -7.16
CA SER A 172 11.40 -24.01 -5.75
C SER A 172 10.75 -22.83 -5.01
N ARG A 173 10.12 -23.13 -3.87
CA ARG A 173 9.60 -22.09 -2.96
C ARG A 173 10.75 -21.18 -2.50
N TYR A 174 10.44 -19.89 -2.29
CA TYR A 174 11.36 -18.85 -1.85
C TYR A 174 12.57 -18.60 -2.76
N ARG A 175 12.47 -18.94 -4.05
CA ARG A 175 13.54 -18.68 -5.02
C ARG A 175 13.75 -17.17 -5.18
N GLN A 176 14.96 -16.69 -4.94
CA GLN A 176 15.31 -15.25 -4.96
C GLN A 176 15.90 -14.78 -6.29
N ASN A 177 16.33 -15.68 -7.16
CA ASN A 177 16.93 -15.34 -8.44
C ASN A 177 15.92 -15.45 -9.61
N VAL A 178 14.63 -15.16 -9.37
CA VAL A 178 13.58 -15.20 -10.41
C VAL A 178 13.87 -14.19 -11.49
N ILE A 179 14.22 -12.97 -11.09
CA ILE A 179 14.57 -11.87 -11.99
C ILE A 179 16.09 -11.81 -12.14
N GLN A 180 16.56 -11.54 -13.36
CA GLN A 180 17.96 -11.42 -13.75
C GLN A 180 18.22 -10.05 -14.39
N ALA A 181 19.49 -9.78 -14.70
CA ALA A 181 19.89 -8.57 -15.41
C ALA A 181 19.07 -8.37 -16.70
N GLY A 182 18.52 -7.17 -16.87
CA GLY A 182 17.71 -6.80 -18.04
C GLY A 182 16.26 -7.28 -18.01
N GLN A 183 15.83 -7.98 -16.96
CA GLN A 183 14.48 -8.52 -16.79
C GLN A 183 13.56 -7.65 -15.93
N VAL A 184 14.02 -6.49 -15.46
CA VAL A 184 13.16 -5.52 -14.77
C VAL A 184 13.64 -4.12 -15.12
N GLY A 185 12.71 -3.20 -15.33
CA GLY A 185 13.07 -1.84 -15.73
C GLY A 185 11.90 -0.97 -16.16
N GLY A 186 12.25 0.16 -16.76
CA GLY A 186 11.32 1.14 -17.31
C GLY A 186 12.06 2.20 -18.13
N ASN A 187 11.33 3.14 -18.72
CA ASN A 187 11.85 4.29 -19.43
C ASN A 187 12.04 5.47 -18.46
N CYS A 188 13.18 5.50 -17.79
CA CYS A 188 13.51 6.54 -16.82
C CYS A 188 14.15 7.73 -17.53
N GLU A 189 13.68 8.93 -17.24
CA GLU A 189 14.38 10.14 -17.70
C GLU A 189 15.63 10.40 -16.86
N THR A 190 15.55 10.13 -15.56
CA THR A 190 16.71 10.08 -14.67
C THR A 190 16.72 8.73 -13.96
N PHE A 191 17.86 8.06 -14.02
CA PHE A 191 18.09 6.77 -13.35
C PHE A 191 19.31 6.87 -12.43
N ASP A 192 19.10 6.63 -11.14
CA ASP A 192 20.13 6.67 -10.11
C ASP A 192 20.59 5.24 -9.76
N GLU A 193 21.58 4.75 -10.50
CA GLU A 193 22.16 3.42 -10.27
C GLU A 193 22.94 3.35 -8.94
N HIS A 194 23.53 4.47 -8.50
CA HIS A 194 24.28 4.52 -7.24
C HIS A 194 23.35 4.31 -6.06
N LEU A 195 22.27 5.09 -5.99
CA LEU A 195 21.24 4.97 -4.96
C LEU A 195 20.62 3.56 -4.93
N LEU A 196 20.32 2.99 -6.10
CA LEU A 196 19.82 1.62 -6.20
C LEU A 196 20.83 0.64 -5.56
N ASN A 197 22.09 0.70 -5.97
CA ASN A 197 23.13 -0.19 -5.45
C ASN A 197 23.30 -0.04 -3.93
N GLU A 198 23.28 1.18 -3.39
CA GLU A 198 23.35 1.42 -1.95
C GLU A 198 22.19 0.79 -1.18
N ASN A 199 20.99 0.83 -1.76
CA ASN A 199 19.78 0.27 -1.15
C ASN A 199 19.66 -1.25 -1.34
N THR A 200 20.52 -1.91 -2.11
CA THR A 200 20.50 -3.38 -2.29
C THR A 200 21.35 -4.16 -1.28
N LYS A 201 21.95 -3.49 -0.29
CA LYS A 201 22.86 -4.12 0.70
C LYS A 201 22.16 -5.13 1.62
N VAL A 202 20.88 -4.95 1.91
CA VAL A 202 20.07 -5.88 2.71
C VAL A 202 19.23 -6.71 1.75
N LYS A 203 19.47 -8.02 1.71
CA LYS A 203 18.80 -9.00 0.84
C LYS A 203 18.15 -10.10 1.65
N GLY A 204 17.24 -10.84 1.04
CA GLY A 204 16.47 -11.89 1.70
C GLY A 204 15.03 -11.90 1.22
N TYR A 205 14.48 -13.08 0.95
CA TYR A 205 13.16 -13.23 0.33
C TYR A 205 12.06 -12.41 1.02
N LEU A 206 11.99 -12.44 2.36
CA LEU A 206 11.02 -11.67 3.16
C LEU A 206 11.63 -10.44 3.85
N MET A 207 12.85 -10.05 3.48
CA MET A 207 13.56 -8.92 4.08
C MET A 207 13.48 -7.66 3.21
N SER A 208 13.60 -7.81 1.89
CA SER A 208 13.52 -6.69 0.94
C SER A 208 13.17 -7.15 -0.49
N TRP A 209 12.97 -6.17 -1.37
CA TRP A 209 12.86 -6.35 -2.83
C TRP A 209 14.21 -6.25 -3.56
N ALA A 210 15.31 -6.27 -2.81
CA ALA A 210 16.65 -6.05 -3.38
C ALA A 210 17.09 -7.16 -4.34
N ASP A 211 16.70 -8.41 -4.10
CA ASP A 211 17.07 -9.53 -4.97
C ASP A 211 16.54 -9.36 -6.40
N GLU A 212 15.34 -8.80 -6.54
CA GLU A 212 14.73 -8.51 -7.84
C GLU A 212 15.18 -7.16 -8.39
N LEU A 213 15.05 -6.09 -7.58
CA LEU A 213 15.24 -4.72 -8.04
C LEU A 213 16.70 -4.33 -8.26
N GLN A 214 17.68 -5.06 -7.72
CA GLN A 214 19.10 -4.85 -8.09
C GLN A 214 19.34 -4.93 -9.61
N HIS A 215 18.46 -5.63 -10.32
CA HIS A 215 18.51 -5.80 -11.77
C HIS A 215 17.75 -4.72 -12.55
N PHE A 216 17.17 -3.72 -11.88
CA PHE A 216 16.42 -2.64 -12.52
C PHE A 216 17.34 -1.82 -13.42
N ARG A 217 16.94 -1.62 -14.68
CA ARG A 217 17.68 -0.80 -15.65
C ARG A 217 16.74 0.10 -16.45
N SER A 218 17.19 1.30 -16.78
CA SER A 218 16.48 2.17 -17.71
C SER A 218 16.58 1.65 -19.14
N LYS A 219 15.50 1.79 -19.92
CA LYS A 219 15.43 1.49 -21.36
C LYS A 219 14.63 2.59 -22.07
N ASP A 220 15.32 3.39 -22.87
CA ASP A 220 14.75 4.59 -23.51
C ASP A 220 13.64 4.29 -24.52
N ASP A 221 13.64 3.10 -25.10
CA ASP A 221 12.65 2.63 -26.09
C ASP A 221 11.41 2.01 -25.44
N PHE A 222 11.45 1.70 -24.14
CA PHE A 222 10.37 1.01 -23.45
C PHE A 222 9.09 1.85 -23.42
N LYS A 223 7.97 1.19 -23.73
CA LYS A 223 6.60 1.72 -23.67
C LYS A 223 5.65 0.62 -23.22
N ILE A 224 4.60 0.97 -22.48
CA ILE A 224 3.53 0.01 -22.18
C ILE A 224 2.64 -0.16 -23.42
N ASN A 225 2.91 -1.21 -24.19
CA ASN A 225 2.15 -1.64 -25.37
C ASN A 225 2.33 -3.14 -25.62
N SER A 226 1.64 -3.68 -26.61
CA SER A 226 1.72 -5.10 -27.00
C SER A 226 3.09 -5.53 -27.53
N ASP A 227 3.93 -4.60 -27.99
CA ASP A 227 5.25 -4.92 -28.53
C ASP A 227 6.27 -5.20 -27.40
N HIS A 228 6.06 -4.57 -26.24
CA HIS A 228 6.95 -4.69 -25.08
C HIS A 228 6.34 -5.49 -23.92
N CYS A 229 5.06 -5.87 -23.98
CA CYS A 229 4.35 -6.47 -22.86
C CYS A 229 3.42 -7.59 -23.35
N ASP A 230 3.56 -8.79 -22.78
CA ASP A 230 2.62 -9.90 -23.01
C ASP A 230 1.36 -9.73 -22.14
N VAL A 231 1.52 -9.13 -20.96
CA VAL A 231 0.44 -8.84 -20.01
C VAL A 231 0.61 -7.41 -19.52
N ILE A 232 -0.48 -6.64 -19.56
CA ILE A 232 -0.53 -5.28 -19.05
C ILE A 232 -1.54 -5.22 -17.92
N PHE A 233 -1.06 -4.90 -16.71
CA PHE A 233 -1.89 -4.57 -15.57
C PHE A 233 -2.26 -3.10 -15.60
N GLU A 234 -3.52 -2.86 -15.96
CA GLU A 234 -4.13 -1.52 -16.09
C GLU A 234 -4.52 -0.93 -14.72
N ARG A 235 -5.05 -1.77 -13.82
CA ARG A 235 -5.40 -1.39 -12.45
C ARG A 235 -4.15 -1.28 -11.57
N PRO A 236 -4.20 -0.50 -10.48
CA PRO A 236 -3.15 -0.55 -9.46
C PRO A 236 -2.94 -1.98 -8.99
N THR A 237 -1.69 -2.43 -9.02
CA THR A 237 -1.34 -3.81 -8.68
C THR A 237 -0.45 -3.86 -7.45
N ILE A 238 -0.73 -4.77 -6.54
CA ILE A 238 0.09 -5.06 -5.36
C ILE A 238 0.81 -6.37 -5.62
N VAL A 239 2.14 -6.38 -5.58
CA VAL A 239 2.94 -7.60 -5.73
C VAL A 239 3.46 -7.99 -4.35
N MET A 240 3.04 -9.16 -3.84
CA MET A 240 3.33 -9.58 -2.48
C MET A 240 4.17 -10.84 -2.41
N LYS A 241 5.28 -10.81 -1.66
CA LYS A 241 5.93 -12.02 -1.16
C LYS A 241 5.30 -12.42 0.17
N LEU A 242 5.02 -13.70 0.33
CA LEU A 242 4.26 -14.26 1.45
C LEU A 242 5.16 -15.14 2.32
N ASP A 243 4.93 -15.17 3.63
CA ASP A 243 5.61 -16.09 4.53
C ASP A 243 5.07 -17.52 4.35
N ALA A 244 4.05 -17.91 5.11
CA ALA A 244 3.47 -19.24 5.04
C ALA A 244 2.01 -19.27 5.50
N ALA A 245 1.14 -19.92 4.73
CA ALA A 245 -0.26 -20.14 5.08
C ALA A 245 -0.49 -21.34 6.02
N VAL A 246 0.57 -21.86 6.66
CA VAL A 246 0.48 -23.07 7.50
C VAL A 246 -0.32 -22.88 8.79
N ASN A 247 -0.38 -21.65 9.29
CA ASN A 247 -1.23 -21.27 10.42
C ASN A 247 -1.45 -19.74 10.42
N LEU A 248 -2.37 -19.27 11.25
CA LEU A 248 -2.68 -17.85 11.37
C LEU A 248 -1.46 -17.04 11.83
N TYR A 249 -0.61 -17.58 12.71
CA TYR A 249 0.57 -16.87 13.20
C TYR A 249 1.51 -16.47 12.05
N HIS A 250 1.78 -17.38 11.12
CA HIS A 250 2.63 -17.08 9.96
C HIS A 250 1.92 -16.25 8.90
N HIS A 251 0.62 -16.41 8.69
CA HIS A 251 -0.04 -15.64 7.64
C HIS A 251 -0.47 -14.23 8.07
N PHE A 252 -0.65 -14.02 9.38
CA PHE A 252 -1.00 -12.71 9.94
C PHE A 252 0.04 -11.64 9.61
N CYS A 253 1.32 -12.00 9.56
CA CYS A 253 2.38 -11.07 9.21
C CYS A 253 2.22 -10.48 7.80
N ASP A 254 1.68 -11.25 6.85
CA ASP A 254 1.48 -10.82 5.47
C ASP A 254 0.42 -9.70 5.43
N PHE A 255 -0.71 -9.92 6.11
CA PHE A 255 -1.82 -8.97 6.12
C PHE A 255 -1.54 -7.70 6.92
N ILE A 256 -0.89 -7.79 8.08
CA ILE A 256 -0.56 -6.59 8.87
C ILE A 256 0.46 -5.71 8.15
N ASN A 257 1.45 -6.29 7.48
CA ASN A 257 2.44 -5.53 6.70
C ASN A 257 1.82 -4.95 5.42
N LEU A 258 0.87 -5.65 4.78
CA LEU A 258 0.06 -5.07 3.70
C LEU A 258 -0.74 -3.87 4.21
N TYR A 259 -1.46 -4.00 5.33
CA TYR A 259 -2.24 -2.92 5.94
C TYR A 259 -1.36 -1.72 6.31
N ALA A 260 -0.19 -1.95 6.90
CA ALA A 260 0.82 -0.91 7.15
C ALA A 260 1.27 -0.21 5.85
N SER A 261 1.43 -0.96 4.76
CA SER A 261 1.80 -0.42 3.45
C SER A 261 0.69 0.43 2.82
N LEU A 262 -0.59 0.12 3.10
CA LEU A 262 -1.72 0.97 2.69
C LEU A 262 -1.66 2.36 3.34
N HIS A 263 -1.25 2.43 4.61
CA HIS A 263 -0.99 3.71 5.29
C HIS A 263 0.18 4.46 4.66
N LEU A 264 1.30 3.79 4.38
CA LEU A 264 2.46 4.40 3.71
C LEU A 264 2.15 4.93 2.31
N ASN A 265 1.25 4.25 1.59
CA ASN A 265 0.83 4.64 0.24
C ASN A 265 -0.42 5.54 0.26
N GLN A 266 -0.98 5.82 1.44
CA GLN A 266 -2.21 6.56 1.68
C GLN A 266 -3.37 6.16 0.75
N THR A 267 -3.55 4.86 0.52
CA THR A 267 -4.65 4.34 -0.30
C THR A 267 -5.27 3.10 0.33
N PHE A 268 -6.59 3.08 0.38
CA PHE A 268 -7.39 1.96 0.88
C PHE A 268 -8.38 1.43 -0.17
N ASP A 269 -8.21 1.80 -1.44
CA ASP A 269 -9.07 1.29 -2.52
C ASP A 269 -9.00 -0.26 -2.59
N GLN A 270 -10.13 -0.89 -2.90
CA GLN A 270 -10.24 -2.33 -3.12
C GLN A 270 -10.29 -2.71 -4.61
N ASP A 271 -10.38 -1.75 -5.54
CA ASP A 271 -10.25 -1.99 -6.99
C ASP A 271 -8.78 -2.10 -7.42
N VAL A 272 -8.09 -3.09 -6.83
CA VAL A 272 -6.66 -3.33 -7.02
C VAL A 272 -6.41 -4.80 -7.34
N ASP A 273 -5.46 -5.09 -8.22
CA ASP A 273 -5.01 -6.47 -8.44
C ASP A 273 -3.98 -6.85 -7.36
N ILE A 274 -4.01 -8.11 -6.90
CA ILE A 274 -2.98 -8.63 -5.98
C ILE A 274 -2.30 -9.81 -6.66
N ILE A 275 -0.97 -9.74 -6.82
CA ILE A 275 -0.14 -10.83 -7.32
C ILE A 275 0.58 -11.47 -6.13
N LEU A 276 0.35 -12.76 -5.94
CA LEU A 276 1.05 -13.58 -4.96
C LEU A 276 2.36 -14.07 -5.59
N TRP A 277 3.48 -13.49 -5.18
CA TRP A 277 4.84 -13.88 -5.56
C TRP A 277 5.18 -15.22 -4.87
N GLU A 278 4.64 -16.29 -5.42
CA GLU A 278 4.93 -17.67 -5.02
C GLU A 278 5.67 -18.39 -6.15
N THR A 279 6.85 -18.90 -5.83
CA THR A 279 7.80 -19.48 -6.78
C THR A 279 7.73 -21.00 -6.83
N HIS A 280 6.89 -21.61 -6.01
CA HIS A 280 6.65 -23.05 -6.00
C HIS A 280 5.67 -23.49 -7.11
N PRO A 281 5.91 -24.62 -7.81
CA PRO A 281 5.04 -25.12 -8.87
C PRO A 281 3.58 -25.34 -8.46
N GLY A 282 3.38 -25.77 -7.22
CA GLY A 282 2.05 -25.97 -6.63
C GLY A 282 1.28 -24.67 -6.36
N GLY A 283 1.89 -23.50 -6.53
CA GLY A 283 1.29 -22.22 -6.18
C GLY A 283 1.22 -21.98 -4.67
N TYR A 284 0.42 -20.98 -4.29
CA TYR A 284 0.22 -20.60 -2.90
C TYR A 284 -1.06 -21.24 -2.38
N ASN A 285 -0.93 -22.27 -1.55
CA ASN A 285 -2.08 -22.95 -0.96
C ASN A 285 -2.54 -22.22 0.30
N ASP A 286 -3.56 -21.38 0.16
CA ASP A 286 -4.14 -20.58 1.24
C ASP A 286 -5.60 -20.97 1.52
N HIS A 287 -5.80 -22.24 1.84
CA HIS A 287 -7.14 -22.81 1.99
C HIS A 287 -7.94 -22.20 3.17
N TYR A 288 -7.26 -21.88 4.27
CA TYR A 288 -7.93 -21.48 5.52
C TYR A 288 -8.13 -19.98 5.66
N TYR A 289 -7.18 -19.19 5.14
CA TYR A 289 -7.12 -17.76 5.43
C TYR A 289 -7.23 -16.90 4.17
N GLY A 290 -7.30 -17.50 2.97
CA GLY A 290 -7.40 -16.79 1.70
C GLY A 290 -8.67 -15.96 1.54
N ILE A 291 -9.72 -16.22 2.32
CA ILE A 291 -10.88 -15.32 2.42
C ILE A 291 -10.46 -13.89 2.83
N THR A 292 -9.33 -13.74 3.51
CA THR A 292 -8.83 -12.47 4.02
C THR A 292 -8.40 -11.52 2.92
N TRP A 293 -8.03 -12.03 1.75
CA TRP A 293 -7.71 -11.21 0.58
C TRP A 293 -8.88 -10.31 0.15
N LYS A 294 -10.14 -10.70 0.43
CA LYS A 294 -11.33 -9.89 0.15
C LYS A 294 -11.41 -8.59 0.96
N ALA A 295 -10.72 -8.54 2.11
CA ALA A 295 -10.59 -7.28 2.85
C ALA A 295 -9.65 -6.29 2.15
N PHE A 296 -8.82 -6.73 1.21
CA PHE A 296 -7.84 -5.87 0.54
C PHE A 296 -8.20 -5.60 -0.93
N SER A 297 -8.86 -6.55 -1.59
CA SER A 297 -9.25 -6.43 -2.99
C SER A 297 -10.64 -6.99 -3.26
N LYS A 298 -11.35 -6.41 -4.24
CA LYS A 298 -12.58 -6.95 -4.85
C LYS A 298 -12.27 -8.03 -5.89
N HIS A 299 -11.01 -8.20 -6.27
CA HIS A 299 -10.53 -9.15 -7.26
C HIS A 299 -9.82 -10.33 -6.59
N GLU A 300 -9.92 -11.50 -7.21
CA GLU A 300 -9.21 -12.68 -6.71
C GLU A 300 -7.69 -12.54 -6.91
N PRO A 301 -6.87 -12.97 -5.95
CA PRO A 301 -5.41 -12.93 -6.11
C PRO A 301 -4.92 -13.76 -7.29
N ILE A 302 -3.89 -13.25 -7.96
CA ILE A 302 -3.26 -13.86 -9.12
C ILE A 302 -1.98 -14.55 -8.68
N GLU A 303 -1.87 -15.83 -8.96
CA GLU A 303 -0.65 -16.59 -8.65
C GLU A 303 0.46 -16.31 -9.67
N LEU A 304 1.69 -16.07 -9.21
CA LEU A 304 2.84 -15.79 -10.08
C LEU A 304 3.05 -16.84 -11.19
N LYS A 305 2.68 -18.10 -10.93
CA LYS A 305 2.77 -19.19 -11.92
C LYS A 305 2.01 -18.91 -13.22
N THR A 306 0.94 -18.11 -13.19
CA THR A 306 0.15 -17.77 -14.39
C THR A 306 0.88 -16.75 -15.29
N LEU A 307 1.95 -16.15 -14.79
CA LEU A 307 2.80 -15.17 -15.45
C LEU A 307 4.15 -15.77 -15.91
N ASP A 308 4.36 -17.07 -15.72
CA ASP A 308 5.60 -17.74 -16.18
C ASP A 308 5.84 -17.53 -17.67
N GLN A 309 7.09 -17.25 -18.03
CA GLN A 309 7.54 -16.97 -19.40
C GLN A 309 6.95 -15.71 -20.05
N LYS A 310 6.34 -14.81 -19.27
CA LYS A 310 5.76 -13.57 -19.79
C LYS A 310 6.54 -12.34 -19.35
N ARG A 311 6.58 -11.34 -20.21
CA ARG A 311 6.91 -9.97 -19.85
C ARG A 311 5.66 -9.24 -19.42
N VAL A 312 5.62 -8.88 -18.14
CA VAL A 312 4.48 -8.30 -17.47
C VAL A 312 4.77 -6.84 -17.18
N CYS A 313 3.87 -5.96 -17.62
CA CYS A 313 3.98 -4.53 -17.44
C CYS A 313 2.91 -4.02 -16.48
N PHE A 314 3.29 -3.06 -15.63
CA PHE A 314 2.43 -2.45 -14.64
C PHE A 314 2.31 -0.97 -14.90
N LYS A 315 1.09 -0.47 -15.09
CA LYS A 315 0.86 0.98 -15.09
C LYS A 315 1.14 1.58 -13.72
N ASN A 316 0.69 0.91 -12.67
CA ASN A 316 1.00 1.25 -11.27
C ASN A 316 1.22 -0.03 -10.48
N VAL A 317 2.32 -0.11 -9.75
CA VAL A 317 2.63 -1.25 -8.89
C VAL A 317 3.11 -0.80 -7.51
N MET A 318 2.63 -1.47 -6.47
CA MET A 318 3.13 -1.36 -5.11
C MET A 318 3.74 -2.70 -4.69
N MET A 319 4.97 -2.62 -4.18
CA MET A 319 5.67 -3.68 -3.48
C MET A 319 5.62 -3.34 -1.99
N PRO A 320 4.78 -4.01 -1.18
CA PRO A 320 4.58 -3.66 0.22
C PRO A 320 5.77 -4.04 1.09
N LEU A 321 5.71 -3.57 2.33
CA LEU A 321 6.51 -4.04 3.46
C LEU A 321 6.45 -5.57 3.57
N LEU A 322 7.55 -6.17 4.03
CA LEU A 322 7.74 -7.61 4.07
C LEU A 322 7.86 -8.11 5.51
N ALA A 323 7.40 -9.33 5.74
CA ALA A 323 7.20 -9.86 7.08
C ALA A 323 8.46 -9.91 7.96
N ARG A 324 9.66 -10.10 7.39
CA ARG A 324 10.89 -10.40 8.14
C ARG A 324 11.98 -9.35 7.98
N GLN A 325 11.61 -8.10 7.72
CA GLN A 325 12.53 -6.97 7.67
C GLN A 325 13.40 -6.89 8.94
N TRP A 326 14.61 -6.30 8.80
CA TRP A 326 15.37 -5.85 9.97
C TRP A 326 14.54 -4.79 10.69
N ASN A 327 14.33 -4.95 12.01
CA ASN A 327 13.50 -4.08 12.82
C ASN A 327 12.10 -3.97 12.18
N GLY A 328 11.59 -5.11 11.73
CA GLY A 328 10.30 -5.26 11.06
C GLY A 328 9.13 -5.23 12.04
N LEU A 329 7.92 -5.25 11.48
CA LEU A 329 6.69 -5.39 12.26
C LEU A 329 6.27 -6.85 12.28
N PHE A 330 5.75 -7.31 13.43
CA PHE A 330 5.36 -8.70 13.73
C PHE A 330 6.54 -9.65 13.94
N TYR A 331 7.45 -9.77 12.97
CA TYR A 331 8.75 -10.42 13.18
C TYR A 331 9.86 -9.39 13.38
N ASN A 332 10.85 -9.75 14.19
CA ASN A 332 12.03 -8.93 14.48
C ASN A 332 11.69 -7.52 15.01
N SER A 333 10.49 -7.33 15.59
CA SER A 333 10.09 -6.07 16.19
C SER A 333 10.81 -5.88 17.52
N PRO A 334 11.62 -4.82 17.70
CA PRO A 334 12.32 -4.54 18.95
C PRO A 334 11.37 -3.91 19.98
N VAL A 335 10.28 -4.62 20.29
CA VAL A 335 9.23 -4.18 21.22
C VAL A 335 9.78 -4.20 22.64
N VAL A 336 9.59 -3.08 23.34
CA VAL A 336 9.99 -2.92 24.74
C VAL A 336 8.97 -3.53 25.68
N ASN A 337 9.42 -4.03 26.83
CA ASN A 337 8.54 -4.55 27.87
C ASN A 337 7.85 -3.41 28.65
N GLY A 338 6.66 -3.67 29.20
CA GLY A 338 5.90 -2.74 30.04
C GLY A 338 4.82 -1.93 29.32
N CYS A 339 4.71 -2.04 27.99
CA CYS A 339 3.59 -1.47 27.23
C CYS A 339 2.89 -2.57 26.42
N SER A 340 1.58 -2.43 26.24
CA SER A 340 0.74 -3.37 25.48
C SER A 340 -0.41 -2.63 24.78
N GLY A 341 -1.06 -3.29 23.83
CA GLY A 341 -2.25 -2.75 23.16
C GLY A 341 -1.96 -1.81 21.98
N SER A 342 -1.14 -2.26 21.03
CA SER A 342 -0.82 -1.48 19.81
C SER A 342 -2.06 -0.96 19.08
N THR A 343 -2.10 0.36 18.87
CA THR A 343 -3.17 1.05 18.12
C THR A 343 -3.21 0.55 16.68
N LEU A 344 -2.06 0.41 16.02
CA LEU A 344 -1.93 -0.11 14.66
C LEU A 344 -2.55 -1.50 14.51
N PHE A 345 -2.26 -2.43 15.44
CA PHE A 345 -2.86 -3.77 15.41
C PHE A 345 -4.34 -3.73 15.73
N LYS A 346 -4.76 -2.85 16.65
CA LYS A 346 -6.18 -2.69 16.99
C LYS A 346 -6.99 -2.20 15.81
N THR A 347 -6.49 -1.20 15.08
CA THR A 347 -7.16 -0.67 13.90
C THR A 347 -7.11 -1.64 12.72
N PHE A 348 -6.04 -2.43 12.58
CA PHE A 348 -6.00 -3.52 11.63
C PHE A 348 -7.13 -4.54 11.87
N SER A 349 -7.32 -4.96 13.13
CA SER A 349 -8.42 -5.86 13.50
C SER A 349 -9.79 -5.25 13.15
N GLN A 350 -10.01 -3.97 13.47
CA GLN A 350 -11.25 -3.27 13.13
C GLN A 350 -11.46 -3.16 11.61
N PHE A 351 -10.38 -2.91 10.85
CA PHE A 351 -10.39 -2.84 9.40
C PHE A 351 -10.84 -4.16 8.78
N ILE A 352 -10.24 -5.28 9.20
CA ILE A 352 -10.60 -6.62 8.70
C ILE A 352 -12.06 -6.94 9.05
N LEU A 353 -12.46 -6.76 10.31
CA LEU A 353 -13.83 -7.06 10.75
C LEU A 353 -14.88 -6.22 10.01
N HIS A 354 -14.59 -4.95 9.74
CA HIS A 354 -15.50 -4.08 9.00
C HIS A 354 -15.67 -4.51 7.55
N ARG A 355 -14.61 -4.97 6.89
CA ARG A 355 -14.67 -5.39 5.48
C ARG A 355 -15.25 -6.79 5.26
N PHE A 356 -15.47 -7.56 6.33
CA PHE A 356 -16.22 -8.82 6.29
C PHE A 356 -17.67 -8.71 6.76
N ALA A 357 -18.02 -7.62 7.43
CA ALA A 357 -19.39 -7.32 7.83
C ALA A 357 -20.19 -6.80 6.63
#